data_AF-A0A7V8EJ02-F1
#
_entry.id   AF-A0A7V8EJ02-F1
#
_cell.length_a   1.000
_cell.length_b   1.000
_cell.length_c   1.000
_cell.angle_alpha   90.00
_cell.angle_beta   90.00
_cell.angle_gamma   90.00
#
_symmetry.space_group_name_H-M   'P 1'
#
loop_
_entity.id
_entity.type
_entity.pdbx_description
1 polymer ?
#
loop_
_entity_poly.entity_id
_entity_poly.type
_entity_poly.pdbx_seq_one_letter_code
_entity_poly.pdbx_strand_id
1 'polypeptide(L)'
;MHPAIGQLINGRYYAFIDGHEQQPFEGTLEEVEVAMGLRAPPEPAPASEEVTPAEVIPQQKTFKVTMRFQHPAWNEKDGVPFNGIEANSKREANEEARRLASANDLLGWGKGRVTFTATDDSP
;
A
#
# COMPACT_ATOMS: atom_id res chain seq x y z
N MET A 1 17.15 21.33 -3.35
CA MET A 1 17.46 20.29 -4.37
C MET A 1 18.89 20.45 -4.82
N HIS A 2 19.72 19.46 -4.54
CA HIS A 2 21.15 19.45 -4.85
C HIS A 2 21.41 18.99 -6.30
N PRO A 3 22.39 19.56 -7.02
CA PRO A 3 22.64 19.26 -8.44
C PRO A 3 23.04 17.80 -8.72
N ALA A 4 23.47 17.06 -7.71
CA ALA A 4 23.81 15.63 -7.83
C ALA A 4 22.61 14.69 -7.65
N ILE A 5 21.41 15.22 -7.39
CA ILE A 5 20.17 14.44 -7.20
C ILE A 5 19.36 14.50 -8.49
N GLY A 6 19.16 13.33 -9.10
CA GLY A 6 18.26 13.18 -10.24
C GLY A 6 16.82 12.90 -9.81
N GLN A 7 15.85 13.26 -10.65
CA GLN A 7 14.45 12.90 -10.47
C GLN A 7 14.03 11.91 -11.54
N LEU A 8 13.41 10.81 -11.13
CA LEU A 8 12.84 9.78 -12.00
C LEU A 8 11.42 10.18 -12.43
N ILE A 9 10.98 9.63 -13.56
CA ILE A 9 9.64 9.87 -14.14
C ILE A 9 8.48 9.49 -13.20
N ASN A 10 8.74 8.62 -12.22
CA ASN A 10 7.76 8.19 -11.22
C ASN A 10 7.66 9.15 -10.02
N GLY A 11 8.39 10.27 -10.05
CA GLY A 11 8.44 11.25 -8.96
C GLY A 11 9.41 10.91 -7.83
N ARG A 12 10.15 9.79 -7.91
CA ARG A 12 11.23 9.45 -6.96
C ARG A 12 12.52 10.17 -7.31
N TYR A 13 13.42 10.25 -6.35
CA TYR A 13 14.73 10.88 -6.48
C TYR A 13 15.83 9.85 -6.36
N TYR A 14 16.98 10.08 -6.99
CA TYR A 14 18.12 9.20 -6.87
C TYR A 14 19.44 9.98 -6.80
N ALA A 15 20.43 9.41 -6.11
CA ALA A 15 21.81 9.90 -6.12
C ALA A 15 22.81 8.74 -6.05
N PHE A 16 24.00 8.95 -6.60
CA PHE A 16 25.12 8.02 -6.51
C PHE A 16 25.99 8.42 -5.31
N ILE A 17 25.77 7.75 -4.17
CA ILE A 17 26.44 8.06 -2.91
C ILE A 17 27.82 7.40 -2.88
N ASP A 18 27.90 6.14 -3.28
CA ASP A 18 29.12 5.32 -3.26
C ASP A 18 29.83 5.26 -4.63
N GLY A 19 29.61 6.27 -5.48
CA GLY A 19 30.18 6.40 -6.81
C GLY A 19 29.30 5.85 -7.94
N HIS A 20 29.60 6.26 -9.19
CA HIS A 20 28.79 5.94 -10.38
C HIS A 20 28.83 4.46 -10.79
N GLU A 21 29.77 3.70 -10.24
CA GLU A 21 29.92 2.26 -10.52
C GLU A 21 29.00 1.40 -9.64
N GLN A 22 28.39 1.99 -8.61
CA GLN A 22 27.46 1.32 -7.70
C GLN A 22 26.01 1.69 -8.01
N GLN A 23 25.08 0.85 -7.52
CA GLN A 23 23.66 1.08 -7.74
C GLN A 23 23.22 2.38 -7.05
N PRO A 24 22.50 3.28 -7.75
CA PRO A 24 22.09 4.54 -7.16
C PRO A 24 21.09 4.30 -6.03
N PHE A 25 21.19 5.11 -4.98
CA PHE A 25 20.21 5.11 -3.91
C PHE A 25 18.97 5.85 -4.39
N GLU A 26 17.82 5.19 -4.40
CA GLU A 26 16.54 5.73 -4.86
C GLU A 26 15.50 5.84 -3.75
N GLY A 27 14.90 7.02 -3.58
CA GLY A 27 13.97 7.29 -2.49
C GLY A 27 13.20 8.59 -2.67
N THR A 28 12.71 9.12 -1.56
CA THR A 28 12.19 10.49 -1.48
C THR A 28 13.35 11.50 -1.49
N LEU A 29 13.06 12.76 -1.82
CA LEU A 29 14.08 13.82 -1.85
C LEU A 29 14.81 13.93 -0.50
N GLU A 30 14.06 13.82 0.60
CA GLU A 30 14.62 13.92 1.95
C GLU A 30 15.55 12.77 2.29
N GLU A 31 15.19 11.53 1.92
CA GLU A 31 16.02 10.35 2.14
C GLU A 31 17.33 10.44 1.34
N VAL A 32 17.26 10.89 0.08
CA VAL A 32 18.43 11.06 -0.77
C VAL A 32 19.33 12.19 -0.25
N GLU A 33 18.77 13.30 0.24
CA GLU A 33 19.53 14.41 0.82
C GLU A 33 20.21 14.02 2.15
N VAL A 34 19.57 13.18 2.98
CA VAL A 34 20.17 12.62 4.20
C VAL A 34 21.29 11.65 3.85
N ALA A 35 21.07 10.76 2.89
CA ALA A 35 22.06 9.76 2.49
C ALA A 35 23.28 10.40 1.79
N MET A 36 23.10 11.56 1.16
CA MET A 36 24.18 12.42 0.65
C MET A 36 24.88 13.27 1.72
N GLY A 37 24.43 13.26 2.97
CA GLY A 37 24.99 14.08 4.06
C GLY A 37 24.76 15.59 3.90
N LEU A 38 23.85 16.00 3.01
CA LEU A 38 23.52 17.42 2.76
C LEU A 38 22.56 17.98 3.79
N ARG A 39 21.76 17.11 4.39
CA ARG A 39 20.87 17.42 5.51
C ARG A 39 21.38 16.65 6.71
N ALA A 40 21.55 17.33 7.84
CA ALA A 40 21.79 16.64 9.11
C ALA A 40 20.68 15.58 9.28
N PRO A 41 21.03 14.32 9.62
CA PRO A 41 20.02 13.36 10.04
C PRO A 41 19.12 14.06 11.06
N PRO A 42 17.78 13.96 10.97
CA PRO A 42 16.93 14.50 12.02
C PRO A 42 17.49 13.98 13.35
N GLU A 43 17.85 14.90 14.25
CA GLU A 43 18.36 14.53 15.57
C GLU A 43 17.44 13.44 16.13
N PRO A 44 17.98 12.29 16.57
CA PRO A 44 17.17 11.34 17.30
C PRO A 44 16.65 12.10 18.52
N ALA A 45 15.34 12.33 18.56
CA ALA A 45 14.68 12.83 19.76
C ALA A 45 15.15 11.96 20.95
N PRO A 46 15.48 12.57 22.10
CA PRO A 46 16.11 11.87 23.21
C PRO A 46 15.21 10.71 23.66
N ALA A 47 15.84 9.55 23.87
CA ALA A 47 15.34 8.39 24.60
C ALA A 47 13.96 8.56 25.26
N SER A 48 12.91 8.30 24.49
CA SER A 48 11.62 7.87 25.03
C SER A 48 11.53 6.40 24.75
N GLU A 49 12.08 5.62 25.69
CA GLU A 49 11.81 4.20 25.89
C GLU A 49 12.09 3.29 24.69
N GLU A 50 12.76 2.18 24.95
CA GLU A 50 12.47 0.95 24.22
C GLU A 50 11.00 0.58 24.49
N VAL A 51 10.06 1.33 23.94
CA VAL A 51 8.91 0.69 23.34
C VAL A 51 9.60 -0.12 22.24
N THR A 52 9.80 -1.40 22.52
CA THR A 52 9.49 -2.44 21.53
C THR A 52 8.47 -1.86 20.54
N PRO A 53 8.42 -2.24 19.26
CA PRO A 53 7.09 -2.34 18.70
C PRO A 53 6.38 -3.28 19.68
N ALA A 54 5.70 -2.72 20.70
CA ALA A 54 4.43 -3.21 21.16
C ALA A 54 3.84 -3.57 19.83
N GLU A 55 3.78 -4.88 19.56
CA GLU A 55 2.96 -5.40 18.51
C GLU A 55 1.74 -4.50 18.59
N VAL A 56 1.63 -3.56 17.64
CA VAL A 56 0.33 -3.10 17.26
C VAL A 56 -0.13 -4.39 16.64
N ILE A 57 -0.60 -5.34 17.49
CA ILE A 57 -1.33 -6.52 17.10
C ILE A 57 -2.40 -5.82 16.32
N PRO A 58 -2.27 -5.79 14.98
CA PRO A 58 -3.14 -4.94 14.23
C PRO A 58 -4.47 -5.61 14.50
N GLN A 59 -5.35 -4.93 15.24
CA GLN A 59 -6.57 -5.57 15.71
C GLN A 59 -7.24 -6.03 14.43
N GLN A 60 -7.21 -7.34 14.19
CA GLN A 60 -7.69 -7.91 12.95
C GLN A 60 -9.17 -7.64 12.99
N LYS A 61 -9.57 -6.63 12.21
CA LYS A 61 -10.95 -6.26 12.09
C LYS A 61 -11.51 -7.12 11.00
N THR A 62 -12.70 -7.65 11.26
CA THR A 62 -13.46 -8.34 10.25
C THR A 62 -14.07 -7.29 9.33
N PHE A 63 -13.78 -7.41 8.04
CA PHE A 63 -14.35 -6.57 7.01
C PHE A 63 -15.29 -7.39 6.14
N LYS A 64 -16.38 -6.73 5.73
CA LYS A 64 -17.24 -7.17 4.66
C LYS A 64 -16.93 -6.38 3.41
N VAL A 65 -16.42 -7.04 2.38
CA VAL A 65 -16.10 -6.42 1.09
C VAL A 65 -17.15 -6.80 0.06
N THR A 66 -17.79 -5.82 -0.56
CA THR A 66 -18.70 -6.08 -1.69
C THR A 66 -17.99 -5.78 -2.99
N MET A 67 -17.98 -6.76 -3.90
CA MET A 67 -17.48 -6.60 -5.26
C MET A 67 -18.64 -6.28 -6.21
N ARG A 68 -18.52 -5.23 -7.00
CA ARG A 68 -19.50 -4.84 -8.02
C ARG A 68 -18.88 -4.75 -9.40
N PHE A 69 -19.62 -5.21 -10.40
CA PHE A 69 -19.26 -5.05 -11.79
C PHE A 69 -19.71 -3.68 -12.30
N GLN A 70 -18.94 -3.08 -13.21
CA GLN A 70 -19.33 -1.84 -13.89
C GLN A 70 -20.59 -2.05 -14.75
N HIS A 71 -20.73 -3.23 -15.36
CA HIS A 71 -21.88 -3.64 -16.15
C HIS A 71 -22.45 -4.95 -15.59
N PRO A 72 -23.15 -4.89 -14.45
CA PRO A 72 -23.68 -6.10 -13.82
C PRO A 72 -24.85 -6.64 -14.65
N ALA A 73 -24.94 -7.97 -14.72
CA ALA A 73 -26.18 -8.61 -15.14
C ALA A 73 -27.30 -8.37 -14.11
N TRP A 74 -28.55 -8.64 -14.49
CA TRP A 74 -29.72 -8.43 -13.62
C TRP A 74 -29.59 -9.10 -12.24
N ASN A 75 -29.03 -10.31 -12.21
CA ASN A 75 -28.77 -11.09 -11.00
C ASN A 75 -27.51 -10.67 -10.22
N GLU A 76 -26.68 -9.78 -10.77
CA GLU A 76 -25.41 -9.33 -10.19
C GLU A 76 -25.49 -7.89 -9.63
N LYS A 77 -26.67 -7.26 -9.68
CA LYS A 77 -26.87 -5.84 -9.35
C LYS A 77 -26.47 -5.49 -7.91
N ASP A 78 -26.67 -6.41 -6.98
CA ASP A 78 -26.33 -6.22 -5.56
C ASP A 78 -24.83 -6.40 -5.27
N GLY A 79 -24.11 -7.04 -6.19
CA GLY A 79 -22.70 -7.39 -6.06
C GLY A 79 -22.46 -8.73 -5.36
N VAL A 80 -21.21 -9.17 -5.38
CA VAL A 80 -20.77 -10.40 -4.71
C VAL A 80 -20.20 -10.03 -3.34
N PRO A 81 -20.81 -10.51 -2.23
CA PRO A 81 -20.29 -10.26 -0.89
C PRO A 81 -19.13 -11.21 -0.56
N PHE A 82 -18.04 -10.65 -0.07
CA PHE A 82 -16.95 -11.34 0.59
C PHE A 82 -16.99 -10.98 2.07
N ASN A 83 -17.50 -11.89 2.88
CA ASN A 83 -17.61 -11.71 4.33
C ASN A 83 -16.42 -12.36 5.03
N GLY A 84 -16.12 -11.93 6.26
CA GLY A 84 -15.11 -12.59 7.10
C GLY A 84 -13.67 -12.33 6.69
N ILE A 85 -13.38 -11.21 6.01
CA ILE A 85 -12.01 -10.86 5.65
C ILE A 85 -11.34 -10.22 6.86
N GLU A 86 -10.41 -10.95 7.47
CA GLU A 86 -9.57 -10.44 8.55
C GLU A 86 -8.45 -9.60 7.94
N ALA A 87 -8.46 -8.30 8.22
CA ALA A 87 -7.44 -7.40 7.74
C ALA A 87 -7.15 -6.30 8.77
N ASN A 88 -6.06 -5.60 8.57
CA ASN A 88 -5.64 -4.50 9.44
C ASN A 88 -6.23 -3.18 8.94
N SER A 89 -6.64 -3.12 7.67
CA SER A 89 -7.20 -1.93 7.03
C SER A 89 -8.21 -2.28 5.93
N LYS A 90 -9.08 -1.31 5.59
CA LYS A 90 -10.00 -1.41 4.44
C LYS A 90 -9.30 -1.66 3.12
N ARG A 91 -8.10 -1.09 2.96
CA ARG A 91 -7.29 -1.26 1.74
C ARG A 91 -6.84 -2.70 1.61
N GLU A 92 -6.25 -3.24 2.68
CA GLU A 92 -5.79 -4.63 2.73
C GLU A 92 -6.96 -5.61 2.56
N ALA A 93 -8.11 -5.32 3.18
CA ALA A 93 -9.34 -6.11 2.96
C ALA A 93 -9.76 -6.14 1.48
N ASN A 94 -9.70 -5.00 0.79
CA ASN A 94 -10.00 -4.93 -0.65
C ASN A 94 -8.97 -5.68 -1.51
N GLU A 95 -7.69 -5.64 -1.14
CA GLU A 95 -6.64 -6.38 -1.84
C GLU A 95 -6.83 -7.90 -1.69
N GLU A 96 -7.19 -8.36 -0.49
CA GLU A 96 -7.46 -9.77 -0.22
C GLU A 96 -8.75 -10.23 -0.90
N ALA A 97 -9.82 -9.42 -0.87
CA ALA A 97 -11.04 -9.69 -1.62
C ALA A 97 -10.76 -9.81 -3.13
N ARG A 98 -9.87 -8.97 -3.67
CA ARG A 98 -9.46 -9.04 -5.08
C ARG A 98 -8.68 -10.31 -5.37
N ARG A 99 -7.78 -10.74 -4.48
CA ARG A 99 -7.07 -12.02 -4.60
C ARG A 99 -8.05 -13.20 -4.62
N LEU A 100 -9.01 -13.23 -3.70
CA LEU A 100 -10.07 -14.25 -3.66
C LEU A 100 -10.94 -14.24 -4.93
N ALA A 101 -11.29 -13.06 -5.44
CA ALA A 101 -12.06 -12.93 -6.67
C ALA A 101 -11.28 -13.45 -7.90
N SER A 102 -9.97 -13.20 -7.98
CA SER A 102 -9.10 -13.79 -9.01
C SER A 102 -9.08 -15.31 -8.93
N ALA A 103 -8.94 -15.87 -7.73
CA ALA A 103 -8.86 -17.31 -7.51
C ALA A 103 -10.16 -18.05 -7.84
N ASN A 104 -11.32 -17.40 -7.64
CA ASN A 104 -12.64 -17.94 -7.97
C ASN A 104 -13.07 -17.68 -9.43
N ASP A 105 -12.15 -17.23 -10.29
CA ASP A 105 -12.39 -16.88 -11.71
C ASP A 105 -13.51 -15.83 -11.92
N LEU A 106 -13.83 -15.06 -10.88
CA LEU A 106 -14.84 -14.00 -10.93
C LEU A 106 -14.36 -12.77 -11.71
N LEU A 107 -13.04 -12.66 -11.89
CA LEU A 107 -12.36 -11.59 -12.63
C LEU A 107 -12.03 -11.97 -14.09
N GLY A 108 -12.65 -13.04 -14.60
CA GLY A 108 -12.42 -13.56 -15.95
C GLY A 108 -12.59 -12.54 -17.10
N TRP A 109 -12.06 -12.91 -18.25
CA TRP A 109 -12.00 -12.06 -19.45
C TRP A 109 -13.40 -11.62 -19.91
N GLY A 110 -13.65 -10.31 -19.93
CA GLY A 110 -14.84 -9.70 -20.52
C GLY A 110 -15.86 -9.09 -19.54
N LYS A 111 -15.71 -9.29 -18.22
CA LYS A 111 -16.63 -8.70 -17.21
C LYS A 111 -16.41 -7.21 -16.91
N GLY A 112 -15.47 -6.56 -17.61
CA GLY A 112 -15.21 -5.13 -17.48
C GLY A 112 -14.53 -4.75 -16.17
N ARG A 113 -14.62 -3.48 -15.77
CA ARG A 113 -14.01 -3.00 -14.52
C ARG A 113 -14.84 -3.48 -13.33
N VAL A 114 -14.16 -3.85 -12.24
CA VAL A 114 -14.77 -4.19 -10.96
C VAL A 114 -14.40 -3.17 -9.89
N THR A 115 -15.30 -2.91 -8.97
CA THR A 115 -15.06 -2.09 -7.78
C THR A 115 -15.24 -2.93 -6.52
N PHE A 116 -14.36 -2.73 -5.56
CA PHE A 116 -14.39 -3.38 -4.25
C PHE A 116 -14.67 -2.32 -3.19
N THR A 117 -15.62 -2.58 -2.31
CA THR A 117 -15.98 -1.66 -1.23
C THR A 117 -15.97 -2.40 0.09
N ALA A 118 -14.95 -2.14 0.91
CA ALA A 118 -14.81 -2.65 2.27
C ALA A 118 -15.65 -1.83 3.25
N THR A 119 -16.46 -2.54 4.04
CA THR A 119 -17.23 -2.01 5.16
C THR A 119 -16.75 -2.71 6.43
N ASP A 120 -16.64 -1.96 7.53
CA ASP A 120 -16.32 -2.53 8.83
C ASP A 120 -17.48 -3.45 9.24
N ASP A 121 -17.20 -4.72 9.49
CA ASP A 121 -18.16 -5.69 10.04
C ASP A 121 -17.90 -5.77 11.55
N SER A 122 -18.03 -4.61 12.22
CA SER A 122 -18.00 -4.57 13.69
C SER A 122 -19.37 -5.00 14.19
N PRO A 123 -19.46 -5.94 15.14
CA PRO A 123 -20.70 -6.18 15.89
C PRO A 123 -21.10 -4.93 16.70
#